data_AF-A0AAE8QP83-F1
#
_entry.id   AF-A0AAE8QP83-F1
#
_cell.length_a   1.000
_cell.length_b   1.000
_cell.length_c   1.000
_cell.angle_alpha   90.00
_cell.angle_beta   90.00
_cell.angle_gamma   90.00
#
_symmetry.space_group_name_H-M   'P 1'
#
loop_
_entity.id
_entity.type
_entity.pdbx_description
1 polymer ?
#
loop_
_entity_poly.entity_id
_entity_poly.type
_entity_poly.pdbx_seq_one_letter_code
_entity_poly.pdbx_strand_id
1 'polypeptide(L)'
;MNEETQEFMIIGKDGKEQQCRVVFTFDAEDKSYVLFSLLDETGQEIPGDLSAMTFDYDDNTGEMTNLQPVETDAEWEMINEVVLTLLDEFEEEPQLITVTDEEGKDQVCEVIHTFSSEQFGKSYVLYVPATDEPIDERDIFAAQYLAGNEGQIEELYPIESDEEWEFVEEVLNTL
;
A
#
# COMPACT_ATOMS: atom_id res chain seq x y z
N MET A 1 -15.85 8.79 5.95
CA MET A 1 -16.58 9.36 4.79
C MET A 1 -16.61 8.25 3.76
N ASN A 2 -17.74 7.99 3.10
CA ASN A 2 -17.80 6.87 2.16
C ASN A 2 -16.91 7.23 0.96
N GLU A 3 -15.74 6.61 0.89
CA GLU A 3 -14.94 6.55 -0.33
C GLU A 3 -15.71 5.65 -1.29
N GLU A 4 -16.62 6.22 -2.07
CA GLU A 4 -17.19 5.53 -3.21
C GLU A 4 -16.05 5.32 -4.20
N THR A 5 -15.43 4.14 -4.14
CA THR A 5 -14.44 3.68 -5.10
C THR A 5 -15.08 3.68 -6.48
N GLN A 6 -14.75 4.68 -7.29
CA GLN A 6 -15.31 4.84 -8.62
C GLN A 6 -14.54 3.92 -9.58
N GLU A 7 -15.22 2.93 -10.15
CA GLU A 7 -14.65 2.02 -11.15
C GLU A 7 -15.21 2.34 -12.53
N PHE A 8 -14.39 2.18 -13.57
CA PHE A 8 -14.81 2.39 -14.96
C PHE A 8 -14.10 1.41 -15.89
N MET A 9 -14.68 1.20 -17.07
CA MET A 9 -14.10 0.35 -18.10
C MET A 9 -13.50 1.21 -19.21
N ILE A 10 -12.25 0.92 -19.56
CA ILE A 10 -11.60 1.49 -20.74
C ILE A 10 -11.35 0.41 -21.78
N ILE A 11 -11.21 0.84 -23.03
CA ILE A 11 -10.74 -0.04 -24.10
C ILE A 11 -9.23 0.16 -24.18
N GLY A 12 -8.47 -0.87 -23.77
CA GLY A 12 -7.02 -0.86 -23.88
C GLY A 12 -6.55 -0.78 -25.34
N LYS A 13 -5.26 -0.49 -25.55
CA LYS A 13 -4.65 -0.37 -26.89
C LYS A 13 -4.76 -1.64 -27.75
N ASP A 14 -4.99 -2.80 -27.13
CA ASP A 14 -5.22 -4.10 -27.77
C ASP A 14 -6.69 -4.31 -28.22
N GLY A 15 -7.58 -3.35 -27.93
CA GLY A 15 -9.03 -3.47 -28.20
C GLY A 15 -9.78 -4.32 -27.19
N LYS A 16 -9.15 -4.68 -26.07
CA LYS A 16 -9.78 -5.41 -24.95
C LYS A 16 -10.32 -4.44 -23.91
N GLU A 17 -11.46 -4.80 -23.33
CA GLU A 17 -12.03 -4.11 -22.18
C GLU A 17 -11.15 -4.37 -20.96
N GLN A 18 -10.69 -3.30 -20.33
CA GLN A 18 -9.85 -3.31 -19.15
C GLN A 18 -10.58 -2.55 -18.05
N GLN A 19 -10.83 -3.22 -16.93
CA GLN A 19 -11.44 -2.59 -15.76
C GLN A 19 -10.37 -1.78 -15.03
N CYS A 20 -10.76 -0.57 -14.62
CA CYS A 20 -9.90 0.40 -13.96
C CYS A 20 -10.59 0.94 -12.72
N ARG A 21 -9.80 1.15 -11.66
CA ARG A 21 -10.25 1.78 -10.43
C ARG A 21 -9.66 3.18 -10.33
N VAL A 22 -10.52 4.17 -10.11
CA VAL A 22 -10.09 5.55 -9.85
C VAL A 22 -9.36 5.59 -8.52
N VAL A 23 -8.13 6.07 -8.55
CA VAL A 23 -7.28 6.31 -7.38
C VAL A 23 -7.47 7.76 -6.93
N PHE A 24 -7.38 8.71 -7.87
CA PHE A 24 -7.48 10.13 -7.55
C PHE A 24 -7.87 10.95 -8.79
N THR A 25 -8.49 12.11 -8.58
CA THR A 25 -8.83 13.05 -9.66
C THR A 25 -8.42 14.46 -9.27
N PHE A 26 -7.84 15.20 -10.20
CA PHE A 26 -7.47 16.58 -9.96
C PHE A 26 -7.61 17.45 -11.21
N ASP A 27 -7.83 18.73 -10.99
CA ASP A 27 -7.93 19.72 -12.05
C ASP A 27 -6.62 20.49 -12.16
N ALA A 28 -6.05 20.58 -13.36
CA ALA A 28 -4.86 21.37 -13.59
C ALA A 28 -4.93 22.12 -14.92
N GLU A 29 -4.54 23.39 -14.87
CA GLU A 29 -4.73 24.37 -15.94
C GLU A 29 -6.22 24.50 -16.32
N ASP A 30 -6.63 23.89 -17.43
CA ASP A 30 -7.99 23.87 -17.97
C ASP A 30 -8.43 22.43 -18.30
N LYS A 31 -7.75 21.42 -17.75
CA LYS A 31 -8.07 20.00 -17.96
C LYS A 31 -8.19 19.28 -16.63
N SER A 32 -9.09 18.30 -16.60
CA SER A 32 -9.25 17.39 -15.48
C SER A 32 -8.48 16.11 -15.77
N TYR A 33 -7.76 15.62 -14.77
CA TYR A 33 -6.94 14.41 -14.84
C TYR A 33 -7.48 13.38 -13.85
N VAL A 34 -7.54 12.14 -14.30
CA VAL A 34 -7.89 10.98 -13.49
C VAL A 34 -6.70 10.03 -13.45
N LEU A 35 -6.29 9.70 -12.23
CA LEU A 35 -5.34 8.65 -11.92
C LEU A 35 -6.12 7.38 -11.61
N PHE A 36 -5.73 6.29 -12.25
CA PHE A 36 -6.39 5.00 -12.08
C PHE A 36 -5.40 3.85 -12.13
N SER A 37 -5.70 2.80 -11.37
CA SER A 37 -4.99 1.53 -11.43
C SER A 37 -5.73 0.58 -12.34
N LEU A 38 -4.98 -0.19 -13.13
CA LEU A 38 -5.54 -1.34 -13.84
C LEU A 38 -5.85 -2.46 -12.85
N LEU A 39 -6.98 -3.13 -13.06
CA LEU A 39 -7.35 -4.35 -12.34
C LEU A 39 -6.94 -5.59 -13.13
N ASP A 40 -6.39 -6.60 -12.47
CA ASP A 40 -6.07 -7.86 -13.11
C ASP A 40 -7.34 -8.70 -13.39
N GLU A 41 -7.16 -9.91 -13.95
CA GLU A 41 -8.26 -10.85 -14.22
C GLU A 41 -9.03 -11.31 -12.97
N THR A 42 -8.44 -11.18 -11.79
CA THR A 42 -9.07 -11.43 -10.49
C THR A 42 -9.75 -10.20 -9.88
N GLY A 43 -9.60 -9.03 -10.50
CA GLY A 43 -10.14 -7.77 -10.01
C GLY A 43 -9.29 -7.11 -8.92
N GLN A 44 -8.05 -7.55 -8.72
CA GLN A 44 -7.10 -6.88 -7.82
C GLN A 44 -6.33 -5.79 -8.55
N GLU A 45 -6.05 -4.70 -7.83
CA GLU A 45 -5.20 -3.62 -8.33
C GLU A 45 -3.77 -4.12 -8.52
N ILE A 46 -3.16 -3.76 -9.65
CA ILE A 46 -1.77 -4.09 -9.92
C ILE A 46 -0.88 -3.03 -9.26
N PRO A 47 -0.12 -3.36 -8.19
CA PRO A 47 0.70 -2.38 -7.49
C PRO A 47 1.78 -1.82 -8.43
N GLY A 48 1.92 -0.50 -8.46
CA GLY A 48 2.88 0.21 -9.30
C GLY A 48 2.45 0.45 -10.75
N ASP A 49 1.28 -0.03 -11.18
CA ASP A 49 0.75 0.19 -12.54
C ASP A 49 -0.29 1.33 -12.58
N LEU A 50 0.15 2.51 -12.13
CA LEU A 50 -0.66 3.73 -12.17
C LEU A 50 -0.68 4.31 -13.59
N SER A 51 -1.89 4.50 -14.12
CA SER A 51 -2.15 5.14 -15.40
C SER A 51 -2.92 6.45 -15.21
N ALA A 52 -2.80 7.34 -16.18
CA ALA A 52 -3.46 8.65 -16.16
C ALA A 52 -4.17 8.95 -17.48
N MET A 53 -5.35 9.56 -17.39
CA MET A 53 -6.12 10.05 -18.52
C MET A 53 -6.70 11.43 -18.19
N THR A 54 -6.98 12.21 -19.24
CA THR A 54 -7.78 13.42 -19.12
C THR A 54 -9.25 13.08 -19.27
N PHE A 55 -10.13 13.83 -18.61
CA PHE A 55 -11.57 13.61 -18.68
C PHE A 55 -12.34 14.93 -18.61
N ASP A 56 -13.55 14.92 -19.16
CA ASP A 56 -14.54 15.99 -19.04
C ASP A 56 -15.62 15.61 -18.02
N TYR A 57 -16.03 16.59 -17.22
CA TYR A 57 -17.09 16.41 -16.24
C TYR A 57 -18.47 16.63 -16.89
N ASP A 58 -19.36 15.63 -16.84
CA ASP A 58 -20.75 15.87 -17.21
C ASP A 58 -21.50 16.52 -16.04
N ASP A 59 -21.85 17.80 -16.18
CA ASP A 59 -22.55 18.58 -15.15
C ASP A 59 -23.96 18.03 -14.83
N ASN A 60 -24.54 17.17 -15.68
CA ASN A 60 -25.87 16.62 -15.49
C ASN A 60 -25.86 15.27 -14.75
N THR A 61 -24.89 14.40 -15.03
CA THR A 61 -24.79 13.06 -14.43
C THR A 61 -23.76 12.97 -13.32
N GLY A 62 -22.80 13.90 -13.29
CA GLY A 62 -21.64 13.83 -12.40
C GLY A 62 -20.63 12.75 -12.80
N GLU A 63 -20.75 12.20 -14.02
CA GLU A 63 -19.87 11.13 -14.50
C GLU A 63 -18.69 11.70 -15.30
N MET A 64 -17.58 10.96 -15.27
CA MET A 64 -16.42 11.22 -16.11
C MET A 64 -16.74 10.81 -17.55
N THR A 65 -16.55 11.73 -18.49
CA THR A 65 -16.76 11.50 -19.91
C THR A 65 -15.54 11.91 -20.72
N ASN A 66 -15.52 11.57 -22.02
CA ASN A 66 -14.46 11.94 -22.95
C ASN A 66 -13.03 11.63 -22.45
N LEU A 67 -12.80 10.39 -22.03
CA LEU A 67 -11.48 9.95 -21.56
C LEU A 67 -10.46 9.98 -22.71
N GLN A 68 -9.38 10.74 -22.55
CA GLN A 68 -8.29 10.81 -23.52
C GLN A 68 -6.94 10.47 -22.86
N PRO A 69 -6.07 9.69 -23.54
CA PRO A 69 -4.76 9.34 -23.00
C PRO A 69 -3.88 10.58 -22.85
N VAL A 70 -3.08 10.61 -21.80
CA VAL A 70 -2.03 11.61 -21.61
C VAL A 70 -0.84 11.24 -22.48
N GLU A 71 -0.47 12.12 -23.42
CA GLU A 71 0.58 11.86 -24.41
C GLU A 71 1.77 12.81 -24.30
N THR A 72 1.66 13.88 -23.49
CA THR A 72 2.72 14.89 -23.41
C THR A 72 3.58 14.72 -22.16
N ASP A 73 4.89 14.88 -22.30
CA ASP A 73 5.83 14.77 -21.19
C ASP A 73 5.53 15.78 -20.08
N ALA A 74 5.07 17.00 -20.42
CA ALA A 74 4.73 18.03 -19.45
C ALA A 74 3.54 17.65 -18.57
N GLU A 75 2.52 16.99 -19.14
CA GLU A 75 1.40 16.46 -18.37
C GLU A 75 1.88 15.33 -17.45
N TRP A 76 2.75 14.44 -17.94
CA TRP A 76 3.34 13.37 -17.15
C TRP A 76 4.22 13.87 -16.00
N GLU A 77 5.01 14.92 -16.21
CA GLU A 77 5.80 15.54 -15.13
C GLU A 77 4.89 16.07 -14.02
N MET A 78 3.81 16.76 -14.38
CA MET A 78 2.81 17.24 -13.42
C MET A 78 2.12 16.09 -12.69
N ILE A 79 1.67 15.07 -13.42
CA ILE A 79 1.05 13.87 -12.85
C ILE A 79 1.99 13.19 -11.88
N ASN A 80 3.27 13.06 -12.24
CA ASN A 80 4.24 12.42 -11.39
C ASN A 80 4.45 13.20 -10.09
N GLU A 81 4.50 14.52 -10.12
CA GLU A 81 4.56 15.34 -8.90
C GLU A 81 3.33 15.13 -8.00
N VAL A 82 2.13 15.06 -8.60
CA VAL A 82 0.89 14.76 -7.85
C VAL A 82 0.94 13.34 -7.29
N VAL A 83 1.34 12.35 -8.08
CA VAL A 83 1.47 10.96 -7.67
C VAL A 83 2.50 10.82 -6.56
N LEU A 84 3.64 11.50 -6.63
CA LEU A 84 4.64 11.49 -5.56
C LEU A 84 4.13 12.13 -4.28
N THR A 85 3.34 13.21 -4.40
CA THR A 85 2.71 13.82 -3.22
C THR A 85 1.66 12.91 -2.61
N LEU A 86 0.85 12.24 -3.44
CA LEU A 86 -0.13 11.25 -2.99
C LEU A 86 0.56 10.03 -2.41
N LEU A 87 1.62 9.52 -3.03
CA LEU A 87 2.44 8.45 -2.48
C LEU A 87 3.11 8.89 -1.19
N ASP A 88 3.54 10.14 -1.01
CA ASP A 88 4.01 10.60 0.31
C ASP A 88 2.87 10.58 1.35
N GLU A 89 1.61 10.79 0.93
CA GLU A 89 0.42 10.68 1.78
C GLU A 89 -0.12 9.23 1.94
N PHE A 90 0.27 8.28 1.07
CA PHE A 90 -0.26 6.90 0.98
C PHE A 90 0.81 5.79 1.04
N GLU A 91 2.09 6.13 1.00
CA GLU A 91 3.20 5.32 1.48
C GLU A 91 2.90 5.22 2.96
N GLU A 92 2.38 4.06 3.37
CA GLU A 92 2.40 3.64 4.76
C GLU A 92 3.86 3.85 5.19
N GLU A 93 4.12 4.95 5.91
CA GLU A 93 5.44 5.24 6.44
C GLU A 93 5.93 3.93 7.06
N PRO A 94 7.13 3.42 6.68
CA PRO A 94 7.60 2.13 7.18
C PRO A 94 7.43 2.15 8.68
N GLN A 95 6.59 1.25 9.21
CA GLN A 95 6.20 1.33 10.60
C GLN A 95 7.45 1.04 11.44
N LEU A 96 8.06 2.08 11.99
CA LEU A 96 9.30 1.96 12.76
C LEU A 96 8.96 1.70 14.22
N ILE A 97 9.52 0.63 14.76
CA ILE A 97 9.43 0.28 16.17
C ILE A 97 10.80 0.39 16.81
N THR A 98 10.82 0.76 18.10
CA THR A 98 12.04 0.71 18.91
C THR A 98 12.03 -0.58 19.72
N VAL A 99 12.99 -1.45 19.44
CA VAL A 99 13.18 -2.71 20.17
C VAL A 99 14.40 -2.57 21.06
N THR A 100 14.22 -2.85 22.35
CA THR A 100 15.35 -2.91 23.29
C THR A 100 15.85 -4.35 23.37
N ASP A 101 17.11 -4.57 22.98
CA ASP A 101 17.75 -5.89 23.03
C ASP A 101 18.17 -6.30 24.47
N GLU A 102 18.59 -7.55 24.68
CA GLU A 102 19.07 -8.09 25.96
C GLU A 102 20.23 -7.28 26.58
N GLU A 103 21.01 -6.58 25.76
CA GLU A 103 22.08 -5.68 26.22
C GLU A 103 21.57 -4.32 26.73
N GLY A 104 20.25 -4.05 26.66
CA GLY A 104 19.64 -2.77 27.02
C GLY A 104 19.90 -1.67 25.99
N LYS A 105 20.23 -2.05 24.76
CA LYS A 105 20.46 -1.14 23.65
C LYS A 105 19.18 -1.04 22.81
N ASP A 106 18.72 0.18 22.62
CA ASP A 106 17.60 0.47 21.72
C ASP A 106 18.07 0.38 20.27
N GLN A 107 17.35 -0.42 19.48
CA GLN A 107 17.52 -0.56 18.04
C GLN A 107 16.22 -0.17 17.34
N VAL A 108 16.34 0.65 16.30
CA VAL A 108 15.22 0.97 15.43
C VAL A 108 15.06 -0.17 14.43
N CYS A 109 13.85 -0.71 14.35
CA CYS A 109 13.48 -1.77 13.44
C CYS A 109 12.30 -1.32 12.58
N GLU A 110 12.26 -1.83 11.36
CA GLU A 110 11.18 -1.62 10.40
C GLU A 110 10.25 -2.82 10.42
N VAL A 111 8.95 -2.57 10.58
CA VAL A 111 7.92 -3.60 10.54
C VAL A 111 7.65 -3.98 9.09
N ILE A 112 7.82 -5.28 8.81
CA ILE A 112 7.56 -5.88 7.49
C ILE A 112 6.08 -6.27 7.38
N HIS A 113 5.52 -6.87 8.43
CA HIS A 113 4.14 -7.33 8.42
C HIS A 113 3.59 -7.51 9.84
N THR A 114 2.30 -7.26 10.03
CA THR A 114 1.59 -7.52 11.30
C THR A 114 0.36 -8.38 11.04
N PHE A 115 0.17 -9.42 11.84
CA PHE A 115 -0.97 -10.32 11.71
C PHE A 115 -1.47 -10.78 13.08
N SER A 116 -2.76 -11.13 13.15
CA SER A 116 -3.38 -11.66 14.37
C SER A 116 -3.72 -13.13 14.19
N SER A 117 -3.35 -13.96 15.17
CA SER A 117 -3.80 -15.35 15.21
C SER A 117 -5.10 -15.46 16.00
N GLU A 118 -6.17 -15.88 15.34
CA GLU A 118 -7.41 -16.27 16.01
C GLU A 118 -7.24 -17.51 16.89
N GLN A 119 -6.27 -18.38 16.57
CA GLN A 119 -6.01 -19.61 17.30
C GLN A 119 -5.39 -19.33 18.68
N PHE A 120 -4.43 -18.41 18.74
CA PHE A 120 -3.79 -18.02 19.99
C PHE A 120 -4.45 -16.81 20.66
N GLY A 121 -5.28 -16.06 19.93
CA GLY A 121 -5.86 -14.80 20.40
C GLY A 121 -4.79 -13.73 20.63
N LYS A 122 -3.71 -13.78 19.86
CA LYS A 122 -2.52 -12.93 19.99
C LYS A 122 -2.16 -12.31 18.66
N SER A 123 -1.49 -11.15 18.71
CA SER A 123 -0.98 -10.47 17.53
C SER A 123 0.54 -10.62 17.44
N TYR A 124 1.03 -10.80 16.22
CA TYR A 124 2.42 -11.05 15.88
C TYR A 124 2.90 -10.00 14.87
N VAL A 125 4.15 -9.60 15.03
CA VAL A 125 4.82 -8.63 14.16
C VAL A 125 6.12 -9.23 13.64
N LEU A 126 6.34 -9.08 12.35
CA LEU A 126 7.60 -9.36 11.67
C LEU A 126 8.31 -8.04 11.44
N TYR A 127 9.57 -7.96 11.84
CA TYR A 127 10.38 -6.76 11.70
C TYR A 127 11.83 -7.08 11.39
N VAL A 128 12.52 -6.13 10.75
CA VAL A 128 13.94 -6.21 10.42
C VAL A 128 14.66 -5.00 11.01
N PRO A 129 15.95 -5.10 11.33
CA PRO A 129 16.71 -3.93 11.76
C PRO A 129 16.71 -2.86 10.65
N ALA A 130 16.43 -1.61 11.00
CA ALA A 130 16.42 -0.49 10.06
C ALA A 130 17.88 -0.10 9.72
N THR A 131 18.48 -0.80 8.76
CA THR A 131 19.84 -0.56 8.26
C THR A 131 19.81 -0.14 6.79
N ASP A 132 20.98 0.14 6.19
CA ASP A 132 21.10 0.49 4.76
C ASP A 132 21.25 -0.77 3.87
N GLU A 133 21.23 -1.97 4.47
CA GLU A 133 21.40 -3.24 3.76
C GLU A 133 20.09 -3.69 3.11
N PRO A 134 20.09 -4.42 1.98
CA PRO A 134 18.82 -4.90 1.40
C PRO A 134 18.11 -5.88 2.35
N ILE A 135 16.78 -5.84 2.38
CA ILE A 135 15.94 -6.64 3.31
C ILE A 135 16.23 -8.14 3.19
N ASP A 136 16.47 -8.65 1.98
CA ASP A 136 16.84 -10.06 1.73
C ASP A 136 18.15 -10.51 2.39
N GLU A 137 19.02 -9.56 2.75
CA GLU A 137 20.27 -9.84 3.47
C GLU A 137 20.15 -9.62 4.99
N ARG A 138 18.98 -9.17 5.49
CA ARG A 138 18.73 -8.94 6.91
C ARG A 138 18.05 -10.15 7.56
N ASP A 139 18.36 -10.38 8.83
CA ASP A 139 17.64 -11.34 9.65
C ASP A 139 16.24 -10.80 9.99
N ILE A 140 15.20 -11.57 9.64
CA ILE A 140 13.81 -11.27 9.99
C ILE A 140 13.57 -11.75 11.42
N PHE A 141 13.08 -10.85 12.26
CA PHE A 141 12.69 -11.12 13.63
C PHE A 141 11.18 -11.16 13.76
N ALA A 142 10.70 -11.95 14.72
CA ALA A 142 9.31 -12.06 15.06
C ALA A 142 9.10 -11.85 16.55
N ALA A 143 8.08 -11.08 16.91
CA ALA A 143 7.65 -10.90 18.28
C ALA A 143 6.12 -10.89 18.37
N GLN A 144 5.61 -11.24 19.55
CA GLN A 144 4.23 -10.96 19.90
C GLN A 144 4.12 -9.46 20.22
N TYR A 145 3.03 -8.80 19.82
CA TYR A 145 2.77 -7.42 20.20
C TYR A 145 1.38 -7.21 20.82
N LEU A 146 1.27 -6.17 21.64
CA LEU A 146 0.00 -5.63 22.09
C LEU A 146 -0.40 -4.44 21.21
N ALA A 147 -1.53 -4.59 20.50
CA ALA A 147 -2.13 -3.52 19.74
C ALA A 147 -2.76 -2.49 20.71
N GLY A 148 -2.25 -1.26 20.67
CA GLY A 148 -2.77 -0.13 21.39
C GLY A 148 -3.95 0.55 20.68
N ASN A 149 -4.20 1.80 21.06
CA ASN A 149 -5.21 2.61 20.41
C ASN A 149 -4.83 2.87 18.94
N GLU A 150 -5.77 2.69 18.02
CA GLU A 150 -5.57 2.87 16.57
C GLU A 150 -4.56 1.89 15.93
N GLY A 151 -4.32 0.71 16.53
CA GLY A 151 -3.52 -0.36 15.89
C GLY A 151 -2.00 -0.22 16.05
N GLN A 152 -1.53 0.74 16.84
CA GLN A 152 -0.10 0.91 17.14
C GLN A 152 0.46 -0.22 18.00
N ILE A 153 1.75 -0.52 17.84
CA ILE A 153 2.48 -1.49 18.67
C ILE A 153 2.91 -0.82 19.98
N GLU A 154 2.29 -1.17 21.12
CA GLU A 154 2.67 -0.60 22.42
C GLU A 154 3.82 -1.36 23.10
N GLU A 155 3.73 -2.68 23.12
CA GLU A 155 4.70 -3.53 23.80
C GLU A 155 4.98 -4.79 22.98
N LEU A 156 6.26 -5.18 22.96
CA LEU A 156 6.74 -6.39 22.31
C LEU A 156 7.07 -7.45 23.35
N TYR A 157 6.68 -8.68 23.05
CA TYR A 157 6.90 -9.85 23.87
C TYR A 157 7.59 -10.93 23.03
N PRO A 158 8.60 -11.62 23.59
CA PRO A 158 9.24 -12.73 22.90
C PRO A 158 8.26 -13.89 22.71
N ILE A 159 8.41 -14.62 21.61
CA ILE A 159 7.65 -15.83 21.34
C ILE A 159 8.36 -17.01 22.00
N GLU A 160 7.73 -17.62 22.99
CA GLU A 160 8.33 -18.72 23.78
C GLU A 160 7.86 -20.12 23.35
N SER A 161 6.73 -20.23 22.63
CA SER A 161 6.13 -21.52 22.30
C SER A 161 6.49 -21.98 20.88
N ASP A 162 6.87 -23.25 20.72
CA ASP A 162 7.14 -23.85 19.41
C ASP A 162 5.92 -23.79 18.47
N GLU A 163 4.71 -23.97 18.99
CA GLU A 163 3.45 -23.86 18.20
C GLU A 163 3.22 -22.45 17.65
N GLU A 164 3.62 -21.42 18.40
CA GLU A 164 3.53 -20.03 17.94
C GLU A 164 4.59 -19.76 16.86
N TRP A 165 5.79 -20.32 17.01
CA TRP A 165 6.85 -20.25 16.00
C TRP A 165 6.45 -20.94 14.70
N GLU A 166 5.88 -22.15 14.75
CA GLU A 166 5.39 -22.85 13.53
C GLU A 166 4.36 -21.99 12.78
N PHE A 167 3.47 -21.30 13.50
CA PHE A 167 2.47 -20.42 12.89
C PHE A 167 3.12 -19.19 12.23
N VAL A 168 4.07 -18.55 12.91
CA VAL A 168 4.78 -17.39 12.35
C VAL A 168 5.62 -17.79 11.13
N GLU A 169 6.30 -18.93 11.18
CA GLU A 169 7.04 -19.47 10.04
C GLU A 169 6.11 -19.79 8.86
N GLU A 170 4.90 -20.31 9.11
CA GLU A 170 3.92 -20.54 8.05
C GLU A 170 3.56 -19.23 7.35
N VAL A 171 3.24 -18.17 8.10
CA VAL A 171 2.94 -16.85 7.54
C VAL A 171 4.14 -16.29 6.78
N LEU A 172 5.34 -16.39 7.35
CA LEU A 172 6.58 -15.93 6.72
C LEU A 172 6.85 -16.62 5.38
N ASN A 173 6.57 -17.93 5.26
CA ASN A 173 6.73 -18.67 4.01
C ASN A 173 5.67 -18.34 2.95
N THR A 174 4.59 -17.64 3.33
CA THR A 174 3.52 -17.20 2.41
C THR A 174 3.67 -15.75 1.94
N LEU A 175 4.59 -14.99 2.54
CA LEU A 175 5.02 -13.67 2.11
C LEU A 175 5.98 -13.79 0.92
#